data_AF-X0SDP1-F1
#
_entry.id   AF-X0SDP1-F1
#
_cell.length_a   1.000
_cell.length_b   1.000
_cell.length_c   1.000
_cell.angle_alpha   90.00
_cell.angle_beta   90.00
_cell.angle_gamma   90.00
#
_symmetry.space_group_name_H-M   'P 1'
#
loop_
_entity.id
_entity.type
_entity.pdbx_description
1 polymer ?
#
loop_
_entity_poly.entity_id
_entity_poly.type
_entity_poly.pdbx_seq_one_letter_code
_entity_poly.pdbx_strand_id
1 'polypeptide(L)'
;MKVPELSHPPKIDGVIENPLWEKEALKIEGFLQFTPKEKGTPTEKTVAYIGYDKKNIYFAFRCYDSDPKKLRATITNRDNIIDDDWIAVFLDTFNEKRRAFSFFINPR
;
A
#
# COMPACT_ATOMS: atom_id res chain seq x y z
N MET A 1 -12.61 10.43 -2.35
CA MET A 1 -12.83 9.19 -1.57
C MET A 1 -12.67 9.52 -0.10
N LYS A 2 -13.45 8.89 0.79
CA LYS A 2 -13.36 9.09 2.24
C LYS A 2 -12.78 7.82 2.86
N VAL A 3 -11.73 7.96 3.68
CA VAL A 3 -11.21 6.84 4.47
C VAL A 3 -12.14 6.64 5.69
N PRO A 4 -12.56 5.41 6.01
CA PRO A 4 -13.43 5.13 7.14
C PRO A 4 -12.67 4.99 8.46
N GLU A 5 -13.34 5.32 9.57
CA GLU A 5 -12.90 4.94 10.92
C GLU A 5 -13.24 3.47 11.14
N LEU A 6 -12.27 2.67 11.59
CA LEU A 6 -12.43 1.25 11.88
C LEU A 6 -13.03 1.05 13.27
N SER A 7 -13.84 0.01 13.43
CA SER A 7 -14.49 -0.33 14.70
C SER A 7 -13.50 -0.68 15.82
N HIS A 8 -12.34 -1.22 15.45
CA HIS A 8 -11.19 -1.44 16.33
C HIS A 8 -9.88 -1.47 15.53
N PRO A 9 -8.71 -1.33 16.18
CA PRO A 9 -7.42 -1.45 15.50
C PRO A 9 -7.28 -2.81 14.79
N PRO A 10 -6.77 -2.85 13.54
CA PRO A 10 -6.34 -4.10 12.92
C PRO A 10 -5.11 -4.65 13.64
N LYS A 11 -4.99 -5.97 13.64
CA LYS A 11 -3.72 -6.63 13.98
C LYS A 11 -2.74 -6.42 12.83
N ILE A 12 -1.53 -5.95 13.14
CA ILE A 12 -0.48 -5.70 12.13
C ILE A 12 0.42 -6.94 12.04
N ASP A 13 -0.07 -7.98 11.37
CA ASP A 13 0.63 -9.26 11.20
C ASP A 13 0.77 -9.71 9.74
N GLY A 14 0.39 -8.85 8.79
CA GLY A 14 0.46 -9.14 7.35
C GLY A 14 -0.72 -9.96 6.80
N VAL A 15 -1.69 -10.37 7.62
CA VAL A 15 -2.85 -11.15 7.18
C VAL A 15 -4.02 -10.22 6.83
N ILE A 16 -4.43 -10.23 5.56
CA ILE A 16 -5.49 -9.34 5.03
C ILE A 16 -6.86 -10.02 5.09
N GLU A 17 -6.90 -11.35 5.13
CA GLU A 17 -8.10 -12.19 5.12
C GLU A 17 -8.85 -12.12 6.46
N ASN A 18 -9.44 -10.98 6.77
CA ASN A 18 -10.29 -10.79 7.92
C ASN A 18 -11.45 -9.80 7.64
N PRO A 19 -12.53 -9.85 8.43
CA PRO A 19 -13.72 -9.03 8.19
C PRO A 19 -13.46 -7.52 8.27
N LEU A 20 -12.48 -7.08 9.05
CA LEU A 20 -12.22 -5.66 9.26
C LEU A 20 -11.73 -5.01 7.95
N TRP A 21 -10.75 -5.61 7.28
CA TRP A 21 -10.26 -5.11 5.99
C TRP A 21 -11.31 -5.24 4.89
N GLU A 22 -11.98 -6.39 4.78
CA GLU A 22 -12.90 -6.65 3.67
C GLU A 22 -14.23 -5.87 3.78
N LYS A 23 -14.70 -5.56 5.00
CA LYS A 23 -16.01 -4.93 5.21
C LYS A 23 -15.95 -3.47 5.62
N GLU A 24 -14.93 -3.07 6.39
CA GLU A 24 -14.89 -1.73 6.98
C GLU A 24 -13.89 -0.81 6.29
N ALA A 25 -12.77 -1.31 5.76
CA ALA A 25 -11.75 -0.46 5.16
C ALA A 25 -12.11 0.03 3.75
N LEU A 26 -11.55 1.18 3.37
CA LEU A 26 -11.60 1.67 1.99
C LEU A 26 -10.72 0.76 1.12
N LYS A 27 -11.35 0.07 0.16
CA LYS A 27 -10.66 -0.75 -0.83
C LYS A 27 -10.37 0.04 -2.11
N ILE A 28 -9.13 -0.03 -2.59
CA ILE A 28 -8.66 0.61 -3.82
C ILE A 28 -8.08 -0.45 -4.75
N GLU A 29 -8.67 -0.60 -5.94
CA GLU A 29 -8.23 -1.56 -6.97
C GLU A 29 -7.82 -0.87 -8.28
N GLY A 30 -8.14 0.42 -8.44
CA GLY A 30 -7.95 1.19 -9.67
C GLY A 30 -6.53 1.76 -9.86
N PHE A 31 -5.51 0.95 -9.58
CA PHE A 31 -4.12 1.35 -9.81
C PHE A 31 -3.85 1.50 -11.31
N LEU A 32 -2.99 2.46 -11.65
CA LEU A 32 -2.57 2.72 -13.02
C LEU A 32 -1.08 2.47 -13.16
N GLN A 33 -0.69 1.98 -14.32
CA GLN A 33 0.71 1.85 -14.66
C GLN A 33 1.31 3.23 -14.93
N PHE A 34 2.49 3.48 -14.37
CA PHE A 34 3.26 4.70 -14.62
C PHE A 34 4.33 4.48 -15.70
N THR A 35 5.06 3.37 -15.61
CA THR A 35 6.10 2.95 -16.56
C THR A 35 5.82 1.56 -17.11
N PRO A 36 6.17 1.23 -18.37
CA PRO A 36 6.74 2.12 -19.39
C PRO A 36 5.70 3.05 -20.05
N LYS A 37 4.40 2.83 -19.79
CA LYS A 37 3.30 3.63 -20.33
C LYS A 37 2.49 4.25 -19.21
N GLU A 38 2.49 5.58 -19.14
CA GLU A 38 1.69 6.34 -18.18
C GLU A 38 0.19 6.12 -18.42
N LYS A 39 -0.56 5.96 -17.32
CA LYS A 39 -2.01 5.66 -17.32
C LYS A 39 -2.34 4.36 -18.05
N GLY A 40 -1.37 3.45 -18.18
CA GLY A 40 -1.61 2.10 -18.68
C GLY A 40 -2.37 1.23 -17.68
N THR A 41 -2.84 0.07 -18.15
CA THR A 41 -3.37 -0.98 -17.28
C THR A 41 -2.20 -1.74 -16.66
N PRO A 42 -2.12 -1.88 -15.32
CA PRO A 42 -1.09 -2.70 -14.68
C PRO A 42 -1.13 -4.15 -15.17
N THR A 43 0.03 -4.76 -15.36
CA THR A 43 0.15 -6.19 -15.66
C THR A 43 -0.19 -7.05 -14.47
N GLU A 44 0.12 -6.56 -13.27
CA GLU A 44 -0.09 -7.24 -12.00
C GLU A 44 -1.12 -6.47 -11.16
N LYS A 45 -2.09 -7.20 -10.60
CA LYS A 45 -3.15 -6.59 -9.81
C LYS A 45 -2.60 -6.14 -8.46
N THR A 46 -3.01 -4.96 -8.00
CA THR A 46 -2.78 -4.52 -6.62
C THR A 46 -4.09 -4.07 -5.99
N VAL A 47 -4.31 -4.46 -4.75
CA VAL A 47 -5.43 -4.00 -3.92
C VAL A 47 -4.85 -3.34 -2.68
N ALA A 48 -5.22 -2.08 -2.43
CA ALA A 48 -4.89 -1.40 -1.19
C ALA A 48 -6.13 -1.26 -0.31
N TYR A 49 -5.93 -1.36 0.99
CA TYR A 49 -6.94 -1.15 2.02
C TYR A 49 -6.48 -0.03 2.93
N ILE A 50 -7.37 0.92 3.22
CA ILE A 50 -7.07 2.07 4.08
C ILE A 50 -8.18 2.23 5.12
N GLY A 51 -7.80 2.35 6.38
CA GLY A 51 -8.71 2.70 7.47
C GLY A 51 -7.97 3.52 8.52
N TYR A 52 -8.68 4.11 9.48
CA TYR A 52 -8.04 4.84 10.58
C TYR A 52 -8.77 4.61 11.90
N ASP A 53 -8.12 4.96 13.00
CA ASP A 53 -8.76 5.18 14.29
C ASP A 53 -8.32 6.53 14.87
N LYS A 54 -8.69 6.82 16.12
CA LYS A 54 -8.35 8.09 16.79
C LYS A 54 -6.85 8.41 16.88
N LYS A 55 -5.97 7.42 16.71
CA LYS A 55 -4.52 7.56 16.90
C LYS A 55 -3.71 7.22 15.65
N ASN A 56 -4.19 6.31 14.81
CA ASN A 56 -3.41 5.74 13.71
C ASN A 56 -4.18 5.75 12.39
N ILE A 57 -3.43 5.80 11.29
CA ILE A 57 -3.90 5.42 9.97
C ILE A 57 -3.26 4.08 9.59
N TYR A 58 -4.05 3.19 9.00
CA TYR A 58 -3.68 1.83 8.68
C TYR A 58 -3.72 1.62 7.17
N PHE A 59 -2.69 0.96 6.66
CA PHE A 59 -2.56 0.57 5.25
C PHE A 59 -2.29 -0.93 5.17
N ALA A 60 -2.95 -1.59 4.23
CA ALA A 60 -2.61 -2.95 3.83
C ALA A 60 -2.58 -3.04 2.30
N PHE A 61 -1.67 -3.84 1.76
CA PHE A 61 -1.49 -4.02 0.33
C PHE A 61 -1.50 -5.52 0.02
N ARG A 62 -2.40 -5.92 -0.89
CA ARG A 62 -2.33 -7.23 -1.54
C ARG A 62 -1.81 -7.01 -2.96
N CYS A 63 -0.54 -7.30 -3.15
CA CYS A 63 0.13 -7.27 -4.45
C CYS A 63 0.11 -8.69 -5.02
N TYR A 64 -0.50 -8.86 -6.19
CA TYR A 64 -0.48 -10.12 -6.91
C TYR A 64 0.76 -10.13 -7.81
N ASP A 65 1.38 -11.29 -7.97
CA ASP A 65 2.51 -11.47 -8.88
C ASP A 65 2.36 -12.84 -9.55
N SER A 66 2.41 -12.87 -10.88
CA SER A 66 2.28 -14.11 -11.65
C SER A 66 3.52 -15.00 -11.62
N ASP A 67 4.69 -14.48 -11.22
CA ASP A 67 5.95 -15.20 -11.07
C ASP A 67 6.66 -14.86 -9.74
N PRO A 68 6.16 -15.39 -8.59
CA PRO A 68 6.71 -15.10 -7.26
C PRO A 68 8.19 -15.45 -7.08
N LYS A 69 8.78 -16.26 -7.97
CA LYS A 69 10.21 -16.61 -7.91
C LYS A 69 11.13 -15.44 -8.28
N LYS A 70 10.59 -14.42 -8.94
CA LYS A 70 11.32 -13.20 -9.33
C LYS A 70 11.23 -12.09 -8.29
N LEU A 71 10.44 -12.25 -7.24
CA LEU A 71 10.27 -11.24 -6.21
C LEU A 71 11.61 -10.89 -5.56
N ARG A 72 11.91 -9.60 -5.52
CA ARG A 72 13.11 -9.02 -4.93
C ARG A 72 12.73 -8.27 -3.66
N ALA A 73 13.20 -8.79 -2.53
CA ALA A 73 13.02 -8.18 -1.23
C ALA A 73 14.32 -8.35 -0.44
N THR A 74 15.32 -7.60 -0.84
CA THR A 74 16.64 -7.59 -0.22
C THR A 74 16.62 -6.71 1.03
N ILE A 75 17.37 -7.10 2.07
CA ILE A 75 17.62 -6.21 3.21
C ILE A 75 18.70 -5.25 2.74
N THR A 76 18.28 -4.09 2.24
CA THR A 76 19.20 -3.06 1.77
C THR A 76 19.50 -2.05 2.88
N ASN A 77 20.61 -1.33 2.75
CA ASN A 77 20.81 -0.12 3.55
C ASN A 77 19.66 0.85 3.28
N ARG A 78 19.23 1.57 4.31
CA ARG A 78 18.23 2.65 4.22
C ARG A 78 18.41 3.46 2.92
N ASP A 79 17.32 3.64 2.18
CA ASP A 79 17.20 4.36 0.90
C ASP A 79 17.60 3.61 -0.39
N ASN A 80 17.92 2.31 -0.35
CA ASN A 80 18.25 1.50 -1.54
C ASN A 80 17.15 0.51 -1.99
N ILE A 81 15.88 0.82 -1.72
CA ILE A 81 14.74 -0.08 -2.02
C ILE A 81 14.29 -0.04 -3.49
N ILE A 82 14.80 0.90 -4.28
CA ILE A 82 14.26 1.23 -5.61
C ILE A 82 14.35 0.04 -6.59
N ASP A 83 15.38 -0.80 -6.45
CA ASP A 83 15.61 -1.98 -7.31
C ASP A 83 14.90 -3.26 -6.84
N ASP A 84 14.18 -3.19 -5.72
CA ASP A 84 13.33 -4.27 -5.18
C ASP A 84 11.87 -4.12 -5.65
N ASP A 85 11.03 -5.09 -5.31
CA ASP A 85 9.58 -4.92 -5.33
C ASP A 85 9.14 -4.15 -4.09
N TRP A 86 8.43 -3.05 -4.28
CA TRP A 86 8.02 -2.17 -3.19
C TRP A 86 6.64 -1.55 -3.40
N ILE A 87 6.03 -1.18 -2.28
CA ILE A 87 4.92 -0.24 -2.23
C ILE A 87 5.40 1.08 -1.64
N ALA A 88 4.71 2.16 -1.98
CA ALA A 88 4.95 3.46 -1.38
C ALA A 88 3.64 4.14 -0.96
N VAL A 89 3.68 4.78 0.20
CA VAL A 89 2.61 5.64 0.68
C VAL A 89 3.16 7.06 0.82
N PHE A 90 2.46 8.01 0.22
CA PHE A 90 2.76 9.44 0.35
C PHE A 90 1.60 10.12 1.10
N LEU A 91 1.90 10.71 2.25
CA LEU A 91 0.92 11.38 3.11
C LEU A 91 1.22 12.87 3.23
N ASP A 92 0.36 13.69 2.64
CA ASP A 92 0.30 15.12 2.92
C ASP A 92 -0.64 15.36 4.11
N THR A 93 -0.06 15.43 5.31
CA THR A 93 -0.80 15.57 6.57
C THR A 93 -1.39 16.98 6.76
N PHE A 94 -0.95 17.96 5.96
CA PHE A 94 -1.42 19.36 6.02
C PHE A 94 -2.31 19.74 4.83
N ASN A 95 -2.42 18.85 3.84
CA ASN A 95 -3.17 19.06 2.60
C ASN A 95 -2.75 20.34 1.85
N GLU A 96 -1.46 20.66 1.89
CA GLU A 96 -0.87 21.85 1.24
C GLU A 96 -0.34 21.57 -0.18
N LYS A 97 -0.35 20.30 -0.61
CA LYS A 97 0.06 19.79 -1.92
C LYS A 97 1.50 20.11 -2.31
N ARG A 98 2.37 20.30 -1.31
CA ARG A 98 3.78 20.67 -1.49
C ARG A 98 4.76 19.68 -0.86
N ARG A 99 4.38 19.09 0.27
CA ARG A 99 5.22 18.16 1.04
C ARG A 99 4.40 16.96 1.44
N ALA A 100 5.07 15.82 1.56
CA ALA A 100 4.47 14.59 2.05
C ALA A 100 5.50 13.81 2.85
N PHE A 101 5.04 13.07 3.86
CA PHE A 101 5.79 11.95 4.41
C PHE A 101 5.72 10.79 3.43
N SER A 102 6.84 10.16 3.15
CA SER A 102 6.91 8.98 2.30
C SER A 102 7.33 7.76 3.10
N PHE A 103 6.65 6.65 2.86
CA PHE A 103 6.95 5.35 3.43
C PHE A 103 7.12 4.37 2.29
N PHE A 104 8.28 3.73 2.21
CA PHE A 104 8.59 2.71 1.22
C PHE A 104 8.82 1.38 1.94
N ILE A 105 8.18 0.33 1.46
CA ILE A 105 8.18 -0.99 2.12
C ILE A 105 8.27 -2.07 1.03
N ASN A 106 9.13 -3.07 1.25
CA ASN A 106 9.21 -4.27 0.42
C ASN A 106 8.55 -5.45 1.19
N PRO A 107 8.30 -6.62 0.57
CA PRO A 107 7.56 -7.69 1.24
C PRO A 107 8.39 -8.49 2.27
N ARG A 108 9.55 -7.99 2.73
CA ARG A 108 10.44 -8.67 3.68
C ARG A 108 10.65 -7.91 4.98
#